data_AF-A0A5M8SJP8-F1
#
_entry.id   AF-A0A5M8SJP8-F1
#
_cell.length_a   1.000
_cell.length_b   1.000
_cell.length_c   1.000
_cell.angle_alpha   90.00
_cell.angle_beta   90.00
_cell.angle_gamma   90.00
#
_symmetry.space_group_name_H-M   'P 1'
#
loop_
_entity.id
_entity.type
_entity.pdbx_description
1 polymer ?
#
loop_
_entity_poly.entity_id
_entity_poly.type
_entity_poly.pdbx_seq_one_letter_code
_entity_poly.pdbx_strand_id
1 'polypeptide(L)'
;MRIATRALIVLLALGSLACTLYAGRNNHSTVLIVLFGIWVLAPFVALLAILPRWERAMGEPTGLRACLIALSSVVFLIYLMNSLHPGGHHAAAPFLLAPAGIWGAAASGFFFVRSRP
;
A
#
# COMPACT_ATOMS: atom_id res chain seq x y z
N MET A 1 5.40 -17.86 9.42
CA MET A 1 4.37 -16.79 9.24
C MET A 1 4.93 -15.43 8.80
N ARG A 2 6.01 -14.90 9.41
CA ARG A 2 6.60 -13.59 9.01
C ARG A 2 6.90 -13.44 7.52
N ILE A 3 7.54 -14.44 6.93
CA ILE A 3 7.95 -14.42 5.51
C ILE A 3 6.71 -14.40 4.60
N ALA A 4 5.70 -15.22 4.91
CA ALA A 4 4.45 -15.27 4.17
C ALA A 4 3.70 -13.92 4.19
N THR A 5 3.63 -13.24 5.35
CA THR A 5 3.02 -11.91 5.44
C THR A 5 3.74 -10.89 4.58
N ARG A 6 5.08 -10.86 4.61
CA ARG A 6 5.86 -9.93 3.77
C ARG A 6 5.68 -10.24 2.28
N ALA A 7 5.73 -11.52 1.91
CA ALA A 7 5.50 -11.94 0.54
C ALA A 7 4.11 -11.51 0.05
N LEU A 8 3.07 -11.68 0.89
CA LEU A 8 1.71 -11.26 0.56
C LEU A 8 1.60 -9.74 0.40
N ILE A 9 2.19 -8.95 1.30
CA ILE A 9 2.22 -7.48 1.18
C ILE A 9 2.94 -7.05 -0.11
N VAL A 10 4.05 -7.71 -0.46
CA VAL A 10 4.77 -7.43 -1.71
C VAL A 10 3.92 -7.78 -2.94
N LEU A 11 3.24 -8.93 -2.93
CA LEU A 11 2.34 -9.32 -4.03
C LEU A 11 1.20 -8.30 -4.20
N LEU A 12 0.60 -7.85 -3.10
CA LEU A 12 -0.45 -6.83 -3.10
C LEU A 12 0.08 -5.47 -3.60
N ALA A 13 1.30 -5.10 -3.23
CA ALA A 13 1.96 -3.88 -3.71
C ALA A 13 2.23 -3.93 -5.22
N LEU A 14 2.78 -5.05 -5.71
CA LEU A 14 3.04 -5.25 -7.14
C LEU A 14 1.74 -5.31 -7.94
N GLY A 15 0.70 -5.99 -7.42
CA GLY A 15 -0.62 -6.00 -8.03
C GLY A 15 -1.24 -4.60 -8.12
N SER A 16 -1.09 -3.80 -7.05
CA SER A 16 -1.54 -2.41 -7.00
C SER A 16 -0.83 -1.53 -8.04
N LEU A 17 0.49 -1.71 -8.17
CA LEU A 17 1.30 -1.04 -9.18
C LEU A 17 0.87 -1.44 -10.60
N ALA A 18 0.70 -2.74 -10.86
CA ALA A 18 0.26 -3.24 -12.16
C ALA A 18 -1.12 -2.69 -12.54
N CYS A 19 -2.07 -2.64 -11.60
CA CYS A 19 -3.39 -2.03 -11.83
C CYS A 19 -3.29 -0.53 -12.14
N THR A 20 -2.39 0.19 -11.46
CA THR A 20 -2.14 1.62 -11.69
C THR A 20 -1.56 1.87 -13.08
N LEU A 21 -0.57 1.08 -13.49
CA LEU A 21 0.02 1.16 -14.83
C LEU A 21 -1.00 0.78 -15.92
N TYR A 22 -1.81 -0.25 -15.66
CA TYR A 22 -2.86 -0.69 -16.58
C TYR A 22 -3.94 0.38 -16.78
N ALA A 23 -4.46 0.96 -15.69
CA ALA A 23 -5.42 2.06 -15.76
C ALA A 23 -4.83 3.30 -16.43
N GLY A 24 -3.55 3.59 -16.18
CA GLY A 24 -2.84 4.73 -16.73
C GLY A 24 -2.36 4.57 -18.17
N ARG A 25 -2.45 3.38 -18.80
CA ARG A 25 -1.79 3.08 -20.09
C ARG A 25 -2.20 3.99 -21.26
N ASN A 26 -3.39 4.58 -21.19
CA ASN A 26 -3.93 5.47 -22.23
C ASN A 26 -3.70 6.96 -21.91
N ASN A 27 -3.02 7.30 -20.80
CA ASN A 27 -2.71 8.69 -20.48
C ASN A 27 -1.59 9.21 -21.39
N HIS A 28 -1.81 10.40 -21.96
CA HIS A 28 -0.83 11.08 -22.82
C HIS A 28 0.48 11.46 -22.11
N SER A 29 0.45 11.61 -20.77
CA SER A 29 1.60 11.99 -19.98
C SER A 29 2.22 10.78 -19.27
N THR A 30 3.34 10.29 -19.80
CA THR A 30 4.15 9.24 -19.16
C THR A 30 4.64 9.66 -17.77
N VAL A 31 4.94 10.95 -17.59
CA VAL A 31 5.38 11.50 -16.29
C VAL A 31 4.33 11.27 -15.21
N LEU A 32 3.05 11.46 -15.54
CA LEU A 32 1.95 11.22 -14.58
C LEU A 32 1.89 9.75 -14.16
N ILE A 33 2.03 8.83 -15.13
CA ILE A 33 2.00 7.38 -14.87
C ILE A 33 3.14 6.98 -13.94
N VAL A 34 4.35 7.47 -14.19
CA VAL A 34 5.53 7.19 -13.36
C VAL A 34 5.35 7.78 -11.95
N LEU A 35 4.86 9.02 -11.86
CA LEU A 35 4.62 9.69 -10.58
C LEU A 35 3.61 8.91 -9.72
N PHE A 36 2.49 8.49 -10.32
CA PHE A 36 1.50 7.66 -9.63
C PHE A 36 2.06 6.28 -9.28
N GLY A 37 2.84 5.65 -10.15
CA GLY A 37 3.49 4.37 -9.84
C GLY A 37 4.41 4.46 -8.63
N ILE A 38 5.26 5.49 -8.56
CA ILE A 38 6.13 5.75 -7.41
C ILE A 38 5.29 6.05 -6.16
N TRP A 39 4.26 6.89 -6.29
CA TRP A 39 3.37 7.27 -5.20
C TRP A 39 2.65 6.06 -4.58
N VAL A 40 2.20 5.12 -5.42
CA VAL A 40 1.52 3.89 -4.97
C VAL A 40 2.51 2.95 -4.29
N LEU A 41 3.74 2.81 -4.79
CA LEU A 41 4.71 1.84 -4.28
C LEU A 41 5.39 2.29 -2.98
N ALA A 42 5.71 3.58 -2.87
CA ALA A 42 6.47 4.15 -1.75
C ALA A 42 5.96 3.76 -0.35
N PRO A 43 4.65 3.87 -0.02
CA PRO A 43 4.18 3.56 1.32
C PRO A 43 4.25 2.06 1.66
N PHE A 44 4.17 1.14 0.69
CA PHE A 44 4.40 -0.28 0.94
C PHE A 44 5.86 -0.55 1.31
N VAL A 45 6.80 0.13 0.66
CA VAL A 45 8.23 0.03 1.00
C VAL A 45 8.48 0.56 2.41
N ALA A 46 7.91 1.71 2.76
CA ALA A 46 8.00 2.28 4.10
C ALA A 46 7.40 1.33 5.17
N LEU A 47 6.23 0.75 4.88
CA LEU A 47 5.56 -0.21 5.75
C LEU A 47 6.42 -1.46 5.98
N LEU A 48 6.99 -2.03 4.91
CA LEU A 48 7.87 -3.20 4.99
C LEU A 48 9.16 -2.91 5.76
N ALA A 49 9.70 -1.69 5.65
CA ALA A 49 10.90 -1.27 6.36
C ALA A 49 10.66 -1.13 7.88
N ILE A 50 9.49 -0.63 8.29
CA ILE A 50 9.17 -0.44 9.72
C ILE A 50 8.63 -1.70 10.40
N LEU A 51 8.00 -2.60 9.64
CA LEU A 51 7.35 -3.81 10.14
C LEU A 51 8.21 -4.65 11.11
N PRO A 52 9.50 -4.95 10.86
CA PRO A 52 10.30 -5.77 11.77
C PRO A 52 10.50 -5.12 13.15
N ARG A 53 10.59 -3.78 13.20
CA ARG A 53 10.74 -3.01 14.43
C ARG A 53 9.40 -2.91 15.16
N TRP A 54 8.31 -2.70 14.42
CA TRP A 54 6.96 -2.63 14.99
C TRP A 54 6.54 -3.95 15.63
N GLU A 55 6.78 -5.08 14.96
CA GLU A 55 6.50 -6.41 15.52
C GLU A 55 7.30 -6.69 16.81
N ARG A 56 8.56 -6.23 16.89
CA ARG A 56 9.37 -6.37 18.10
C ARG A 56 8.80 -5.55 19.26
N ALA A 57 8.28 -4.36 18.97
CA ALA A 57 7.72 -3.45 19.96
C ALA A 57 6.34 -3.91 20.51
N MET A 58 5.55 -4.67 19.74
CA MET A 58 4.22 -5.14 20.16
C MET A 58 4.22 -6.44 20.98
N GLY A 59 5.30 -7.24 20.95
CA GLY A 59 5.37 -8.55 21.62
C GLY A 59 4.54 -9.65 20.95
N GLU A 60 3.26 -9.40 20.64
CA GLU A 60 2.33 -10.31 19.95
C GLU A 60 1.95 -9.75 18.55
N PRO A 61 2.66 -10.15 17.47
CA PRO A 61 2.52 -9.52 16.16
C PRO A 61 1.35 -10.05 15.32
N THR A 62 0.57 -11.02 15.82
CA THR A 62 -0.46 -11.71 15.04
C THR A 62 -1.57 -10.76 14.57
N GLY A 63 -2.12 -9.95 15.49
CA GLY A 63 -3.14 -8.95 15.16
C GLY A 63 -2.64 -7.86 14.21
N LEU A 64 -1.39 -7.40 14.43
CA LEU A 64 -0.74 -6.42 13.54
C LEU A 64 -0.63 -6.95 12.11
N ARG A 65 -0.14 -8.19 11.94
CA ARG A 65 -0.02 -8.81 10.61
C ARG A 65 -1.36 -8.93 9.90
N ALA A 66 -2.40 -9.37 10.62
CA ALA A 66 -3.74 -9.47 10.06
C ALA A 66 -4.27 -8.10 9.61
N CYS A 67 -4.09 -7.06 10.44
CA CYS A 67 -4.48 -5.69 10.11
C CYS A 67 -3.76 -5.16 8.86
N LEU A 68 -2.44 -5.36 8.75
CA LEU A 68 -1.66 -4.90 7.60
C LEU A 68 -1.99 -5.65 6.32
N ILE A 69 -2.27 -6.95 6.40
CA ILE A 69 -2.76 -7.73 5.27
C ILE A 69 -4.13 -7.21 4.84
N ALA A 70 -5.07 -7.04 5.77
CA ALA A 70 -6.40 -6.52 5.47
C ALA A 70 -6.34 -5.14 4.81
N LEU A 71 -5.53 -4.22 5.36
CA LEU A 71 -5.31 -2.90 4.78
C LEU A 71 -4.73 -2.97 3.36
N SER A 72 -3.69 -3.79 3.15
CA SER A 72 -3.06 -3.97 1.84
C SER A 72 -4.03 -4.57 0.82
N SER A 73 -4.86 -5.53 1.25
CA SER A 73 -5.87 -6.16 0.41
C SER A 73 -6.98 -5.19 0.01
N VAL A 74 -7.44 -4.34 0.94
CA VAL A 74 -8.43 -3.30 0.66
C VAL A 74 -7.88 -2.33 -0.39
N VAL A 75 -6.64 -1.87 -0.23
CA VAL A 75 -5.99 -0.97 -1.20
C VAL A 75 -5.86 -1.64 -2.57
N PHE A 76 -5.43 -2.90 -2.61
CA PHE A 76 -5.36 -3.66 -3.86
C PHE A 76 -6.73 -3.79 -4.54
N LEU A 77 -7.79 -4.11 -3.78
CA LEU A 77 -9.15 -4.22 -4.31
C LEU A 77 -9.65 -2.90 -4.88
N ILE A 78 -9.35 -1.76 -4.23
CA ILE A 78 -9.69 -0.43 -4.76
C ILE A 78 -9.06 -0.23 -6.14
N TYR A 79 -7.78 -0.58 -6.30
CA TYR A 79 -7.11 -0.47 -7.60
C TYR A 79 -7.66 -1.45 -8.63
N LEU A 80 -7.89 -2.69 -8.24
CA LEU A 80 -8.45 -3.70 -9.12
C LEU A 80 -9.82 -3.26 -9.65
N MET A 81 -10.72 -2.83 -8.77
CA MET A 81 -12.05 -2.35 -9.15
C MET A 81 -11.98 -1.14 -10.09
N ASN A 82 -11.15 -0.14 -9.76
CA ASN A 82 -11.00 1.06 -10.59
C ASN A 82 -10.34 0.77 -11.94
N SER A 83 -9.47 -0.24 -12.01
CA SER A 83 -8.82 -0.67 -13.26
C SER A 83 -9.74 -1.46 -14.19
N LEU A 84 -10.69 -2.23 -13.63
CA LEU A 84 -11.64 -3.05 -14.38
C LEU A 84 -12.91 -2.28 -14.77
N HIS A 85 -13.36 -1.36 -13.91
CA HIS A 85 -14.52 -0.51 -14.12
C HIS A 85 -14.12 0.95 -13.94
N PRO A 86 -13.56 1.61 -14.97
CA PRO A 86 -13.16 3.00 -14.86
C PRO A 86 -14.39 3.89 -14.64
N GLY A 87 -14.58 4.35 -13.40
CA GLY A 87 -15.62 5.32 -13.04
C GLY A 87 -15.31 6.69 -13.64
N GLY A 88 -16.26 7.27 -14.38
CA GLY A 88 -16.10 8.57 -15.03
C GLY A 88 -15.74 9.72 -14.07
N HIS A 89 -15.11 10.76 -14.62
CA HIS A 89 -14.71 12.07 -14.05
C HIS A 89 -13.94 12.14 -12.70
N HIS A 90 -13.91 11.10 -11.86
CA HIS A 90 -13.16 11.07 -10.59
C HIS A 90 -12.17 9.88 -10.47
N ALA A 91 -11.66 9.39 -11.60
CA ALA A 91 -10.78 8.22 -11.66
C ALA A 91 -9.45 8.36 -10.88
N ALA A 92 -9.01 9.58 -10.55
CA ALA A 92 -7.73 9.83 -9.87
C ALA A 92 -7.79 9.76 -8.33
N ALA A 93 -8.97 9.99 -7.72
CA ALA A 93 -9.10 10.04 -6.27
C ALA A 93 -8.66 8.75 -5.55
N PRO A 94 -8.99 7.53 -6.04
CA PRO A 94 -8.54 6.29 -5.43
C PRO A 94 -7.00 6.16 -5.40
N PHE A 95 -6.32 6.64 -6.43
CA PHE A 95 -4.85 6.63 -6.54
C PHE A 95 -4.16 7.60 -5.58
N LEU A 96 -4.87 8.55 -5.01
CA LEU A 96 -4.34 9.47 -4.00
C LEU A 96 -4.66 9.00 -2.59
N LEU A 97 -5.89 8.55 -2.35
CA LEU A 97 -6.39 8.19 -1.01
C LEU A 97 -5.84 6.85 -0.52
N ALA A 98 -5.74 5.85 -1.40
CA ALA A 98 -5.33 4.51 -1.00
C ALA A 98 -3.85 4.47 -0.51
N PRO A 99 -2.87 5.11 -1.18
CA PRO A 99 -1.50 5.22 -0.67
C PRO A 99 -1.42 6.02 0.63
N ALA A 100 -2.24 7.06 0.78
CA ALA A 100 -2.29 7.88 1.99
C ALA A 100 -2.71 7.03 3.22
N GLY A 101 -3.64 6.08 3.05
CA GLY A 101 -3.99 5.13 4.10
C GLY A 101 -2.81 4.28 4.57
N ILE A 102 -1.98 3.79 3.64
CA ILE A 102 -0.80 2.99 3.97
C ILE A 102 0.29 3.86 4.61
N TRP A 103 0.46 5.10 4.16
CA TRP A 103 1.31 6.08 4.83
C TRP A 103 0.89 6.31 6.29
N GLY A 104 -0.42 6.43 6.55
CA GLY A 104 -0.95 6.55 7.91
C GLY A 104 -0.59 5.35 8.79
N ALA A 105 -0.66 4.14 8.25
CA ALA A 105 -0.23 2.92 8.96
C ALA A 105 1.29 2.90 9.19
N ALA A 106 2.10 3.27 8.20
CA ALA A 106 3.55 3.32 8.32
C ALA A 106 4.00 4.39 9.34
N ALA A 107 3.38 5.57 9.33
CA ALA A 107 3.61 6.64 10.30
C ALA A 107 3.22 6.19 11.71
N SER A 108 2.05 5.57 11.87
CA SER A 108 1.61 4.99 13.14
C SER A 108 2.63 3.98 13.68
N GLY A 109 3.10 3.08 12.83
CA GLY A 109 4.14 2.12 13.19
C GLY A 109 5.46 2.78 13.59
N PHE A 110 5.86 3.83 12.88
CA PHE A 110 7.07 4.59 13.19
C PHE A 110 6.99 5.29 14.55
N PHE A 111 5.91 6.02 14.82
CA PHE A 111 5.71 6.71 16.10
C PHE A 111 5.55 5.73 17.26
N PHE A 112 4.87 4.61 17.05
CA PHE A 112 4.73 3.55 18.05
C PHE A 112 6.08 2.91 18.41
N VAL A 113 6.92 2.61 17.41
CA VAL A 113 8.26 2.08 17.65
C VAL A 113 9.11 3.11 18.39
N ARG A 114 9.00 4.39 18.03
CA ARG A 114 9.75 5.48 18.65
C ARG A 114 9.36 5.72 20.12
N SER A 115 8.11 5.47 20.50
CA SER A 115 7.62 5.69 21.87
C SER A 115 7.92 4.53 22.83
N ARG A 116 8.44 3.41 22.33
CA ARG A 116 8.85 2.25 23.13
C ARG A 116 10.37 2.35 23.40
N PRO A 117 10.80 2.23 24.67
CA PRO A 117 12.21 2.31 25.05
C PRO A 117 13.05 1.14 24.50
#